data_AF-A0A972H634-F1
#
_entry.id   AF-A0A972H634-F1
#
_cell.length_a   1.000
_cell.length_b   1.000
_cell.length_c   1.000
_cell.angle_alpha   90.00
_cell.angle_beta   90.00
_cell.angle_gamma   90.00
#
_symmetry.space_group_name_H-M   'P 1'
#
loop_
_entity.id
_entity.type
_entity.pdbx_description
1 polymer ?
#
loop_
_entity_poly.entity_id
_entity_poly.type
_entity_poly.pdbx_seq_one_letter_code
_entity_poly.pdbx_strand_id
1 'polypeptide(L)'
;MAKKSKRQGKTTAKQQKKRNPLVIAVVAILVIGAAYVVFSGGGSPVNAKKTSFNIQGGETRPVLDPYQFTGMTRAAYAAAQKYPQVLDQVRCYCNCDEPPFYHKSLLSCFVETHGAG
;
A
#
# COMPACT_ATOMS: atom_id res chain seq x y z
N MET A 1 45.41 -49.47 54.72
CA MET A 1 45.81 -48.21 54.04
C MET A 1 45.62 -48.41 52.54
N ALA A 2 44.70 -47.66 51.92
CA ALA A 2 44.08 -47.98 50.64
C ALA A 2 44.79 -47.37 49.41
N LYS A 3 44.65 -48.09 48.29
CA LYS A 3 45.15 -47.92 46.91
C LYS A 3 44.41 -46.82 46.13
N LYS A 4 45.11 -46.02 45.28
CA LYS A 4 44.63 -45.49 43.95
C LYS A 4 45.66 -44.53 43.34
N SER A 5 46.36 -44.89 42.26
CA SER A 5 45.95 -44.78 40.84
C SER A 5 45.99 -43.37 40.25
N LYS A 6 47.04 -43.13 39.45
CA LYS A 6 47.19 -42.08 38.43
C LYS A 6 45.88 -41.89 37.63
N ARG A 7 45.38 -40.66 37.51
CA ARG A 7 44.32 -40.30 36.55
C ARG A 7 44.77 -39.11 35.72
N GLN A 8 45.11 -39.39 34.47
CA GLN A 8 45.10 -38.40 33.38
C GLN A 8 43.64 -38.11 33.04
N GLY A 9 43.21 -36.86 33.19
CA GLY A 9 41.92 -36.36 32.72
C GLY A 9 42.13 -35.51 31.48
N LYS A 10 41.69 -36.03 30.34
CA LYS A 10 41.88 -35.48 28.99
C LYS A 10 41.00 -34.24 28.74
N THR A 11 41.64 -33.29 28.06
CA THR A 11 41.14 -32.21 27.18
C THR A 11 39.66 -32.19 26.80
N THR A 12 39.10 -30.99 26.90
CA THR A 12 37.95 -30.42 26.19
C THR A 12 37.79 -30.94 24.76
N ALA A 13 36.61 -31.48 24.45
CA ALA A 13 36.16 -31.73 23.07
C ALA A 13 34.82 -31.02 22.84
N LYS A 14 34.88 -29.73 22.50
CA LYS A 14 33.76 -29.04 21.84
C LYS A 14 33.61 -29.68 20.47
N GLN A 15 32.53 -30.42 20.28
CA GLN A 15 32.23 -31.15 19.05
C GLN A 15 31.97 -30.16 17.90
N GLN A 16 33.03 -29.73 17.20
CA GLN A 16 32.91 -28.91 16.00
C GLN A 16 32.37 -29.79 14.86
N LYS A 17 31.05 -29.74 14.66
CA LYS A 17 30.37 -30.29 13.49
C LYS A 17 30.92 -29.58 12.24
N LYS A 18 31.75 -30.27 11.47
CA LYS A 18 32.41 -29.80 10.24
C LYS A 18 31.33 -29.46 9.20
N ARG A 19 30.84 -28.22 9.20
CA ARG A 19 29.91 -27.71 8.18
C ARG A 19 30.72 -27.37 6.93
N ASN A 20 30.33 -27.96 5.81
CA ASN A 20 31.03 -27.82 4.53
C ASN A 20 31.05 -26.33 4.12
N PRO A 21 32.21 -25.72 3.83
CA PRO A 21 32.30 -24.27 3.58
C PRO A 21 31.43 -23.83 2.40
N LEU A 22 31.21 -24.73 1.44
CA LEU A 22 30.33 -24.51 0.29
C LEU A 22 28.87 -24.33 0.71
N VAL A 23 28.39 -25.06 1.73
CA VAL A 23 27.03 -24.91 2.27
C VAL A 23 26.88 -23.57 2.98
N ILE A 24 27.93 -23.11 3.68
CA ILE A 24 27.93 -21.80 4.35
C ILE A 24 27.89 -20.67 3.32
N ALA A 25 28.66 -20.77 2.24
CA ALA A 25 28.66 -19.79 1.16
C ALA A 25 27.30 -19.70 0.46
N VAL A 26 26.67 -20.84 0.15
CA VAL A 26 25.34 -20.87 -0.48
C VAL A 26 24.27 -20.25 0.43
N VAL A 27 24.29 -20.60 1.72
CA VAL A 27 23.34 -20.02 2.69
C VAL A 27 23.56 -18.51 2.83
N ALA A 28 24.81 -18.05 2.88
CA ALA A 28 25.13 -16.62 2.96
C ALA A 28 24.62 -15.86 1.73
N ILE A 29 24.82 -16.40 0.52
CA ILE A 29 24.34 -15.78 -0.72
C ILE A 29 22.81 -15.72 -0.74
N LEU A 30 22.12 -16.79 -0.34
CA LEU A 30 20.65 -16.81 -0.27
C LEU A 30 20.11 -15.79 0.74
N VAL A 31 20.75 -15.68 1.91
CA VAL A 31 20.36 -14.71 2.94
C VAL A 31 20.62 -13.28 2.48
N ILE A 32 21.76 -13.02 1.84
CA ILE A 32 22.08 -11.69 1.28
C ILE A 32 21.14 -11.33 0.14
N GLY A 33 20.80 -12.27 -0.74
CA GLY A 33 19.83 -12.06 -1.81
C GLY A 33 18.43 -11.77 -1.29
N ALA A 34 17.97 -12.52 -0.29
CA ALA A 34 16.69 -12.28 0.36
C ALA A 34 16.67 -10.92 1.09
N ALA A 35 17.73 -10.59 1.82
CA ALA A 35 17.88 -9.29 2.46
C ALA A 35 17.90 -8.17 1.40
N TYR A 36 18.63 -8.33 0.30
CA TYR A 36 18.66 -7.35 -0.78
C TYR A 36 17.26 -7.11 -1.33
N VAL A 37 16.47 -8.15 -1.61
CA VAL A 37 15.08 -8.01 -2.09
C VAL A 37 14.18 -7.28 -1.08
N VAL A 38 14.35 -7.54 0.23
CA VAL A 38 13.58 -6.88 1.29
C VAL A 38 14.01 -5.42 1.47
N PHE A 39 15.30 -5.13 1.39
CA PHE A 39 15.86 -3.79 1.63
C PHE A 39 15.92 -2.91 0.38
N SER A 40 15.87 -3.46 -0.83
CA SER A 40 15.97 -2.70 -2.09
C SER A 40 14.69 -1.97 -2.49
N GLY A 41 13.65 -1.99 -1.65
CA GLY A 41 12.44 -1.17 -1.84
C GLY A 41 11.65 -1.44 -3.13
N GLY A 42 11.95 -2.52 -3.86
CA GLY A 42 11.43 -2.80 -5.20
C GLY A 42 9.97 -3.26 -5.25
N GLY A 43 9.27 -3.23 -4.13
CA GLY A 43 7.87 -3.64 -4.00
C GLY A 43 7.01 -2.50 -3.50
N SER A 44 7.05 -1.32 -4.13
CA SER A 44 5.89 -0.43 -4.00
C SER A 44 4.71 -1.18 -4.61
N PRO A 45 3.62 -1.46 -3.86
CA PRO A 45 2.41 -1.94 -4.49
C PRO A 45 2.04 -0.89 -5.53
N VAL A 46 2.01 -1.27 -6.80
CA VAL A 46 1.46 -0.43 -7.85
C VAL A 46 0.05 -0.10 -7.43
N ASN A 47 -0.14 1.10 -6.89
CA ASN A 47 -1.45 1.60 -6.51
C ASN A 47 -2.20 1.70 -7.83
N ALA A 48 -3.02 0.69 -8.13
CA ALA A 48 -3.67 0.57 -9.41
C ALA A 48 -4.48 1.85 -9.59
N LYS A 49 -4.04 2.72 -10.50
CA LYS A 49 -4.69 4.00 -10.78
C LYS A 49 -6.17 3.70 -10.97
N LYS A 50 -7.04 4.23 -10.10
CA LYS A 50 -8.47 4.01 -10.25
C LYS A 50 -8.85 4.49 -11.65
N THR A 51 -9.69 3.73 -12.33
CA THR A 51 -10.29 4.13 -13.60
C THR A 51 -11.79 4.12 -13.40
N SER A 52 -12.56 4.74 -14.29
CA SER A 52 -14.03 4.68 -14.18
C SER A 52 -14.58 3.24 -14.18
N PHE A 53 -13.81 2.26 -14.66
CA PHE A 53 -14.19 0.83 -14.63
C PHE A 53 -13.89 0.12 -13.31
N ASN A 54 -13.15 0.75 -12.38
CA ASN A 54 -12.71 0.15 -11.12
C ASN A 54 -12.88 1.11 -9.92
N ILE A 55 -13.88 1.99 -9.99
CA ILE A 55 -14.27 2.81 -8.85
C ILE A 55 -15.44 2.16 -8.13
N GLN A 56 -15.39 2.23 -6.80
CA GLN A 56 -16.41 1.65 -5.93
C GLN A 56 -17.64 2.56 -5.77
N GLY A 57 -17.46 3.87 -5.99
CA GLY A 57 -18.48 4.87 -5.66
C GLY A 57 -18.71 4.97 -4.16
N GLY A 58 -19.94 5.31 -3.76
CA GLY A 58 -20.40 5.39 -2.38
C GLY A 58 -20.30 6.78 -1.75
N GLU A 59 -20.38 7.85 -2.55
CA GLU A 59 -20.63 9.18 -2.00
C GLU A 59 -22.11 9.30 -1.59
N THR A 60 -22.35 9.62 -0.32
CA THR A 60 -23.70 9.68 0.26
C THR A 60 -24.10 11.09 0.67
N ARG A 61 -23.16 12.04 0.63
CA ARG A 61 -23.44 13.44 0.95
C ARG A 61 -24.27 14.06 -0.18
N PRO A 62 -25.15 15.03 0.15
CA PRO A 62 -25.89 15.76 -0.86
C PRO A 62 -24.96 16.65 -1.68
N VAL A 63 -25.24 16.76 -2.99
CA VAL A 63 -24.62 17.76 -3.87
C VAL A 63 -24.94 19.16 -3.35
N LEU A 64 -23.97 20.08 -3.42
CA LEU A 64 -24.18 21.48 -3.06
C LEU A 64 -25.24 22.13 -3.92
N ASP A 65 -25.92 23.14 -3.36
CA ASP A 65 -27.00 23.83 -4.05
C ASP A 65 -26.46 24.53 -5.32
N PRO A 66 -26.95 24.19 -6.53
CA PRO A 66 -26.51 24.82 -7.76
C PRO A 66 -26.64 26.35 -7.76
N TYR A 67 -27.60 26.92 -7.01
CA TYR A 67 -27.80 28.36 -6.93
C TYR A 67 -26.65 29.11 -6.25
N GLN A 68 -25.72 28.41 -5.60
CA GLN A 68 -24.48 28.98 -5.08
C GLN A 68 -23.47 29.33 -6.17
N PHE A 69 -23.69 28.84 -7.40
CA PHE A 69 -22.78 29.00 -8.53
C PHE A 69 -23.45 29.72 -9.70
N THR A 70 -22.66 30.08 -10.71
CA THR A 70 -23.14 30.74 -11.94
C THR A 70 -22.64 30.01 -13.19
N GLY A 71 -23.20 30.38 -14.35
CA GLY A 71 -22.77 29.87 -15.65
C GLY A 71 -22.76 28.34 -15.77
N MET A 72 -21.70 27.81 -16.37
CA MET A 72 -21.52 26.37 -16.58
C MET A 72 -21.33 25.60 -15.27
N THR A 73 -20.73 26.22 -14.25
CA THR A 73 -20.56 25.60 -12.94
C THR A 73 -21.93 25.30 -12.32
N ARG A 74 -22.85 26.27 -12.33
CA ARG A 74 -24.24 26.01 -11.89
C ARG A 74 -24.88 24.85 -12.65
N ALA A 75 -24.71 24.81 -13.97
CA ALA A 75 -25.26 23.72 -14.79
C ALA A 75 -24.65 22.36 -14.42
N ALA A 76 -23.35 22.31 -14.10
CA ALA A 76 -22.68 21.08 -13.67
C ALA A 76 -23.19 20.58 -12.31
N TYR A 77 -23.33 21.47 -11.30
CA TYR A 77 -23.92 21.09 -10.01
C TYR A 77 -25.38 20.65 -10.16
N ALA A 78 -26.17 21.33 -11.00
CA ALA A 78 -27.55 20.93 -11.27
C ALA A 78 -27.63 19.54 -11.93
N ALA A 79 -26.72 19.23 -12.86
CA ALA A 79 -26.63 17.91 -13.47
C ALA A 79 -26.20 16.83 -12.45
N ALA A 80 -25.24 17.15 -11.59
CA ALA A 80 -24.78 16.28 -10.51
C ALA A 80 -25.92 15.96 -9.53
N GLN A 81 -26.72 16.97 -9.17
CA GLN A 81 -27.89 16.79 -8.31
C GLN A 81 -28.99 15.95 -8.98
N LYS A 82 -29.14 16.08 -10.31
CA LYS A 82 -30.15 15.34 -11.08
C LYS A 82 -29.77 13.87 -11.31
N TYR A 83 -28.49 13.57 -11.47
CA TYR A 83 -28.00 12.22 -11.80
C TYR A 83 -26.84 11.75 -10.90
N PRO A 84 -26.99 11.78 -9.56
CA PRO A 84 -25.90 11.49 -8.63
C PRO A 84 -25.33 10.08 -8.84
N GLN A 85 -26.19 9.09 -9.11
CA GLN A 85 -25.80 7.71 -9.35
C GLN A 85 -24.87 7.53 -10.55
N VAL A 86 -24.98 8.40 -11.57
CA VAL A 86 -24.08 8.34 -12.74
C VAL A 86 -22.71 8.87 -12.36
N LEU A 87 -22.67 10.03 -11.69
CA LEU A 87 -21.41 10.64 -11.27
C LEU A 87 -20.69 9.82 -10.20
N ASP A 88 -21.44 9.06 -9.40
CA ASP A 88 -20.85 8.17 -8.40
C ASP A 88 -20.13 6.96 -9.02
N GLN A 89 -20.37 6.69 -10.31
CA GLN A 89 -19.75 5.62 -11.10
C GLN A 89 -18.72 6.16 -12.12
N VAL A 90 -18.29 7.42 -11.98
CA VAL A 90 -17.24 8.01 -12.84
C VAL A 90 -16.06 8.48 -11.99
N ARG A 91 -14.83 8.21 -12.43
CA ARG A 91 -13.64 8.77 -11.76
C ARG A 91 -13.52 10.25 -12.10
N CYS A 92 -13.18 11.06 -11.11
CA CYS A 92 -12.87 12.47 -11.35
C CYS A 92 -11.56 12.64 -12.14
N TYR A 93 -11.56 13.52 -13.14
CA TYR A 93 -10.36 13.82 -13.94
C TYR A 93 -9.32 14.66 -13.16
N CYS A 94 -9.73 15.35 -12.09
CA CYS A 94 -8.86 16.17 -11.25
C CYS A 94 -7.84 15.35 -10.43
N ASN A 95 -7.95 14.01 -10.41
CA ASN A 95 -7.11 13.11 -9.61
C ASN A 95 -7.17 13.40 -8.09
N CYS A 96 -8.31 13.89 -7.62
CA CYS A 96 -8.57 14.17 -6.21
C CYS A 96 -9.01 12.94 -5.40
N ASP A 97 -8.95 11.75 -5.99
CA ASP A 97 -9.15 10.48 -5.28
C ASP A 97 -7.92 10.05 -4.45
N GLU A 98 -6.86 10.86 -4.51
CA GLU A 98 -5.62 10.78 -3.78
C GLU A 98 -5.54 11.92 -2.73
N PRO A 99 -4.54 11.90 -1.82
CA PRO A 99 -4.36 12.99 -0.85
C PRO A 99 -4.26 14.35 -1.56
N PRO A 100 -4.80 15.43 -0.95
CA PRO A 100 -5.37 15.50 0.40
C PRO A 100 -6.88 15.19 0.48
N PHE A 101 -7.57 15.03 -0.65
CA PHE A 101 -9.05 15.03 -0.69
C PHE A 101 -9.66 13.62 -0.55
N TYR A 102 -9.03 12.60 -1.11
CA TYR A 102 -9.50 11.20 -1.05
C TYR A 102 -10.95 11.00 -1.53
N HIS A 103 -11.35 11.72 -2.59
CA HIS A 103 -12.67 11.57 -3.18
C HIS A 103 -12.94 10.15 -3.67
N LYS A 104 -14.17 9.68 -3.47
CA LYS A 104 -14.57 8.31 -3.81
C LYS A 104 -14.88 8.17 -5.31
N SER A 105 -15.51 9.20 -5.87
CA SER A 105 -16.03 9.27 -7.24
C SER A 105 -16.09 10.73 -7.70
N LEU A 106 -16.53 10.97 -8.94
CA LEU A 106 -16.81 12.31 -9.45
C LEU A 106 -17.91 13.00 -8.63
N LEU A 107 -18.87 12.25 -8.07
CA LEU A 107 -19.91 12.83 -7.21
C LEU A 107 -19.31 13.53 -5.97
N SER A 108 -18.23 12.99 -5.39
CA SER A 108 -17.54 13.63 -4.25
C SER A 108 -17.01 15.03 -4.58
N CYS A 109 -16.77 15.37 -5.85
CA CYS A 109 -16.38 16.74 -6.23
C CYS A 109 -17.52 17.75 -6.10
N PHE A 110 -18.77 17.31 -6.16
CA PHE A 110 -19.96 18.16 -6.19
C PHE A 110 -20.65 18.30 -4.83
N VAL A 111 -20.24 17.52 -3.84
CA VAL A 111 -20.70 17.68 -2.43
C VAL A 111 -19.83 18.69 -1.66
N GLU A 112 -18.79 19.19 -2.32
CA GLU A 112 -17.87 20.25 -1.89
C GLU A 112 -17.69 21.24 -3.06
N THR A 113 -16.88 22.28 -2.90
CA THR A 113 -16.68 23.29 -3.95
C THR A 113 -15.66 22.88 -5.02
N HIS A 114 -15.03 21.71 -4.91
CA HIS A 114 -13.95 21.29 -5.81
C HIS A 114 -14.43 21.16 -7.27
N GLY A 115 -15.68 20.78 -7.51
CA GLY A 115 -16.27 20.75 -8.85
C GLY A 115 -16.42 22.12 -9.52
N ALA A 116 -16.14 23.21 -8.80
CA ALA A 116 -16.15 24.57 -9.33
C ALA A 116 -14.81 25.06 -9.91
N GLY A 117 -13.73 24.27 -9.78
CA GLY A 117 -12.37 24.63 -10.19
C GLY A 117 -11.42 24.84 -9.03
#